data_AF-A0A3P8A4W4-F1
#
_entry.id   AF-A0A3P8A4W4-F1
#
_cell.length_a   1.000
_cell.length_b   1.000
_cell.length_c   1.000
_cell.angle_alpha   90.00
_cell.angle_beta   90.00
_cell.angle_gamma   90.00
#
_symmetry.space_group_name_H-M   'P 1'
#
loop_
_entity.id
_entity.type
_entity.pdbx_description
1 polymer ?
#
loop_
_entity_poly.entity_id
_entity_poly.type
_entity_poly.pdbx_seq_one_letter_code
_entity_poly.pdbx_strand_id
1 'polypeptide(L)'
;MNHGEYIGFVREDGSFVVDNVASGSYVVQVENVDFVFEPIRVDITAKGKIRARKLAVLQPNVVNQLPYPLKLSSREPTRYFRKREEWRITDMLMNPMVLMLVIPLLVMLIIPK
;
A
#
# COMPACT_ATOMS: atom_id res chain seq x y z
N MET A 1 7.31 12.72 -10.71
CA MET A 1 7.58 13.44 -9.44
C MET A 1 6.54 14.53 -9.26
N ASN A 2 6.11 14.76 -8.01
CA ASN A 2 5.12 15.80 -7.65
C ASN A 2 3.90 15.82 -8.59
N HIS A 3 3.24 14.68 -8.77
CA HIS A 3 2.02 14.57 -9.59
C HIS A 3 2.15 15.07 -11.04
N GLY A 4 3.34 14.96 -11.65
CA GLY A 4 3.55 15.24 -13.07
C GLY A 4 4.41 16.47 -13.36
N GLU A 5 4.91 17.16 -12.34
CA GLU A 5 5.86 18.28 -12.50
C GLU A 5 7.15 17.84 -13.21
N TYR A 6 7.66 16.65 -12.88
CA TYR A 6 8.73 15.99 -13.61
C TYR A 6 8.32 14.57 -13.96
N ILE A 7 8.61 14.16 -15.19
CA ILE A 7 8.25 12.84 -15.72
C ILE A 7 9.54 12.17 -16.19
N GLY A 8 9.72 10.91 -15.82
CA GLY A 8 10.76 10.05 -16.35
C GLY A 8 10.14 8.71 -16.75
N PHE A 9 10.75 8.06 -17.72
CA PHE A 9 10.28 6.78 -18.24
C PHE A 9 11.14 5.64 -17.74
N VAL A 10 10.50 4.48 -17.56
CA VAL A 10 11.16 3.24 -17.18
C VAL A 10 11.75 2.60 -18.43
N ARG A 11 12.98 2.10 -18.32
CA ARG A 11 13.70 1.37 -19.37
C ARG A 11 13.37 -0.13 -19.29
N GLU A 12 13.78 -0.90 -20.31
CA GLU A 12 13.54 -2.35 -20.36
C GLU A 12 14.17 -3.11 -19.18
N ASP A 13 15.26 -2.60 -18.61
CA ASP A 13 15.92 -3.17 -17.43
C ASP A 13 15.22 -2.82 -16.10
N GLY A 14 14.10 -2.09 -16.15
CA GLY A 14 13.37 -1.61 -14.98
C GLY A 14 14.00 -0.39 -14.30
N SER A 15 15.12 0.14 -14.83
CA SER A 15 15.72 1.38 -14.35
C SER A 15 14.95 2.60 -14.86
N PHE A 16 15.02 3.70 -14.14
CA PHE A 16 14.46 4.97 -14.58
C PHE A 16 15.39 6.12 -14.17
N VAL A 17 15.35 7.20 -14.95
CA VAL A 17 16.08 8.43 -14.67
C VAL A 17 15.14 9.61 -14.91
N VAL A 18 15.22 10.60 -14.02
CA VAL A 18 14.52 11.88 -14.17
C VAL A 18 15.59 12.96 -14.19
N ASP A 19 15.78 13.58 -15.35
CA ASP A 19 16.80 14.60 -15.55
C ASP A 19 16.26 16.00 -15.27
N ASN A 20 17.18 16.96 -15.14
CA ASN A 20 16.88 18.39 -14.99
C ASN A 20 15.98 18.74 -13.78
N VAL A 21 16.15 18.01 -12.67
CA VAL A 21 15.44 18.29 -11.41
C VAL A 21 16.24 19.30 -10.59
N ALA A 22 15.61 20.42 -10.25
CA ALA A 22 16.22 21.45 -9.40
C ALA A 22 16.45 20.96 -7.95
N SER A 23 17.19 21.73 -7.15
CA SER A 23 17.32 21.43 -5.72
C SER A 23 16.00 21.66 -4.99
N GLY A 24 15.56 20.70 -4.19
CA GLY A 24 14.27 20.76 -3.50
C GLY A 24 13.88 19.44 -2.85
N SER A 25 12.68 19.41 -2.27
CA SER A 25 12.04 18.20 -1.76
C SER A 25 10.95 17.76 -2.74
N TYR A 26 11.06 16.53 -3.23
CA TYR A 26 10.15 15.96 -4.23
C TYR A 26 9.54 14.66 -3.74
N VAL A 27 8.34 14.36 -4.20
CA VAL A 27 7.71 13.05 -4.03
C VAL A 27 7.84 12.28 -5.34
N VAL A 28 8.50 11.13 -5.28
CA VAL A 28 8.63 10.17 -6.38
C VAL A 28 7.54 9.12 -6.24
N GLN A 29 6.79 8.93 -7.32
CA GLN A 29 5.74 7.92 -7.46
C GLN A 29 5.97 7.21 -8.78
N VAL A 30 5.80 5.88 -8.77
CA VAL A 30 5.79 5.06 -9.98
C VAL A 30 4.34 4.69 -10.24
N GLU A 31 3.82 5.19 -11.35
CA GLU A 31 2.46 4.89 -11.80
C GLU A 31 2.49 3.61 -12.63
N ASN A 32 1.69 2.62 -12.25
CA ASN A 32 1.54 1.36 -12.95
C ASN A 32 0.10 0.88 -12.84
N VAL A 33 -0.41 0.26 -13.91
CA VAL A 33 -1.80 -0.23 -13.96
C VAL A 33 -1.97 -1.49 -13.11
N ASP A 34 -1.00 -2.39 -13.15
CA ASP A 34 -1.11 -3.72 -12.53
C ASP A 34 -0.62 -3.75 -11.08
N PHE A 35 0.26 -2.82 -10.69
CA PHE A 35 0.92 -2.82 -9.38
C PHE A 35 0.89 -1.45 -8.70
N VAL A 36 0.74 -1.49 -7.38
CA VAL A 36 0.82 -0.32 -6.51
C VAL A 36 2.23 -0.18 -5.94
N PHE A 37 2.82 0.99 -6.07
CA PHE A 37 4.13 1.34 -5.49
C PHE A 37 3.99 2.35 -4.36
N GLU A 38 4.83 2.24 -3.33
CA GLU A 38 4.83 3.23 -2.25
C GLU A 38 5.51 4.53 -2.70
N PRO A 39 4.93 5.71 -2.43
CA PRO A 39 5.55 6.99 -2.72
C PRO A 39 6.77 7.22 -1.81
N ILE A 40 7.84 7.77 -2.37
CA ILE A 40 9.09 8.08 -1.66
C ILE A 40 9.36 9.57 -1.73
N ARG A 41 9.79 10.16 -0.60
CA ARG A 41 10.32 11.52 -0.58
C ARG A 41 11.80 11.52 -0.92
N VAL A 42 12.19 12.35 -1.88
CA VAL A 42 13.59 12.57 -2.26
C VAL A 42 13.94 14.03 -2.05
N ASP A 43 15.00 14.29 -1.32
CA ASP A 43 15.52 15.64 -1.11
C ASP A 43 16.86 15.80 -1.81
N ILE A 44 16.97 16.84 -2.62
CA ILE A 44 18.14 17.21 -3.39
C ILE A 44 18.67 18.52 -2.83
N THR A 45 19.86 18.49 -2.25
CA THR A 45 20.52 19.71 -1.74
C THR A 45 21.05 20.56 -2.90
N ALA A 46 21.29 21.86 -2.67
CA ALA A 46 21.92 22.75 -3.66
C ALA A 46 23.31 22.27 -4.15
N LYS A 47 23.99 21.40 -3.39
CA LYS A 47 25.27 20.77 -3.76
C LYS A 47 25.10 19.47 -4.56
N GLY A 48 23.86 19.09 -4.92
CA GLY A 48 23.55 17.85 -5.62
C GLY A 48 23.54 16.59 -4.74
N LYS A 49 23.72 16.69 -3.41
CA LYS A 49 23.57 15.52 -2.52
C LYS A 49 22.09 15.11 -2.47
N ILE A 50 21.83 13.86 -2.82
CA ILE A 50 20.50 13.25 -2.83
C ILE A 50 20.28 12.43 -1.56
N ARG A 51 19.09 12.54 -0.96
CA ARG A 51 18.65 11.73 0.17
C ARG A 51 17.24 11.20 -0.07
N ALA A 52 17.03 9.91 0.06
CA ALA A 52 15.72 9.28 -0.04
C ALA A 52 15.17 8.93 1.34
N ARG A 53 13.86 9.14 1.54
CA ARG A 53 13.15 8.90 2.79
C ARG A 53 11.75 8.35 2.53
N LYS A 54 11.27 7.45 3.39
CA LYS A 54 9.86 7.01 3.31
C LYS A 54 8.92 8.21 3.52
N LEU A 55 7.88 8.32 2.70
CA LEU A 55 6.91 9.41 2.82
C LEU A 55 6.03 9.19 4.07
N ALA A 56 6.23 10.01 5.09
CA ALA A 56 5.41 10.03 6.31
C ALA A 56 4.67 11.36 6.41
N VAL A 57 3.41 11.38 5.93
CA VAL A 57 2.59 12.61 5.92
C VAL A 57 2.23 13.06 7.34
N LEU A 58 1.92 12.10 8.22
CA LEU A 58 1.48 12.38 9.59
C LEU A 58 2.64 12.69 10.55
N GLN A 59 3.87 12.31 10.20
CA GLN A 59 5.04 12.44 11.07
C GLN A 59 6.26 12.88 10.24
N PRO A 60 6.33 14.15 9.83
CA PRO A 60 7.39 14.65 8.93
C PRO A 60 8.79 14.61 9.56
N ASN A 61 8.88 14.56 10.89
CA ASN A 61 10.14 14.50 11.63
C ASN A 61 10.73 13.09 11.74
N VAL A 62 9.95 12.05 11.44
CA VAL A 62 10.45 10.66 11.46
C VAL A 62 11.27 10.43 10.20
N VAL A 63 12.57 10.19 10.38
CA VAL A 63 13.52 10.03 9.29
C VAL A 63 13.83 8.54 9.08
N ASN A 64 13.05 7.91 8.20
CA ASN A 64 13.37 6.58 7.70
C ASN A 64 14.15 6.71 6.38
N GLN A 65 15.48 6.72 6.48
CA GLN A 65 16.35 6.83 5.32
C GLN A 65 16.26 5.57 4.46
N LEU A 66 16.17 5.79 3.15
CA LEU A 66 16.20 4.73 2.15
C LEU A 66 17.53 4.82 1.37
N PRO A 67 18.07 3.68 0.93
CA PRO A 67 19.27 3.67 0.10
C PRO A 67 19.00 4.39 -1.23
N TYR A 68 20.06 4.98 -1.78
CA TYR A 68 20.08 5.55 -3.11
C TYR A 68 21.17 4.84 -3.94
N PRO A 69 20.93 4.46 -5.22
CA PRO A 69 19.72 4.66 -6.02
C PRO A 69 18.46 3.99 -5.44
N LEU A 70 17.29 4.54 -5.78
CA LEU A 70 16.02 4.04 -5.28
C LEU A 70 15.77 2.62 -5.77
N LYS A 71 15.48 1.70 -4.86
CA LYS A 71 14.97 0.36 -5.16
C LYS A 71 13.51 0.30 -4.76
N LEU A 72 12.64 0.43 -5.75
CA LEU A 72 11.19 0.42 -5.57
C LEU A 72 10.67 -1.00 -5.78
N SER A 73 9.98 -1.54 -4.79
CA SER A 73 9.29 -2.82 -4.90
C SER A 73 7.78 -2.58 -4.90
N SER A 74 7.06 -3.35 -5.71
CA SER A 74 5.59 -3.35 -5.70
C SER A 74 5.08 -3.78 -4.34
N ARG A 75 4.13 -3.04 -3.77
CA ARG A 75 3.49 -3.41 -2.51
C ARG A 75 2.44 -4.50 -2.73
N GLU A 76 1.57 -4.31 -3.70
CA GLU A 76 0.49 -5.24 -4.02
C GLU A 76 -0.01 -5.05 -5.47
N PRO A 77 -0.63 -6.07 -6.07
CA PRO A 77 -1.35 -5.90 -7.33
C PRO A 77 -2.53 -4.93 -7.17
N THR A 78 -2.75 -4.07 -8.16
CA THR A 78 -3.82 -3.08 -8.15
C THR A 78 -5.19 -3.78 -8.21
N ARG A 79 -6.00 -3.59 -7.17
CA ARG A 79 -7.36 -4.13 -7.10
C ARG A 79 -8.38 -3.05 -7.41
N TYR A 80 -8.69 -2.89 -8.69
CA TYR A 80 -9.71 -1.93 -9.14
C TYR A 80 -11.13 -2.35 -8.73
N PHE A 81 -11.39 -3.65 -8.66
CA PHE A 81 -12.71 -4.18 -8.36
C PHE A 81 -12.73 -4.84 -6.98
N ARG A 82 -13.75 -4.49 -6.20
CA ARG A 82 -14.08 -5.21 -4.98
C ARG A 82 -14.86 -6.47 -5.34
N LYS A 83 -14.51 -7.60 -4.74
CA LYS A 83 -15.33 -8.81 -4.84
C LYS A 83 -16.70 -8.52 -4.24
N ARG A 84 -17.76 -9.02 -4.88
CA ARG A 84 -19.12 -8.95 -4.32
C ARG A 84 -19.18 -9.82 -3.07
N GLU A 85 -20.00 -9.41 -2.10
CA GLU A 85 -20.30 -10.27 -0.96
C GLU A 85 -21.04 -11.51 -1.47
N GLU A 86 -20.44 -12.66 -1.25
CA GLU A 86 -21.04 -13.95 -1.58
C GLU A 86 -21.87 -14.40 -0.38
N TRP A 87 -23.03 -14.99 -0.64
CA TRP A 87 -23.78 -15.69 0.39
C TRP A 87 -23.00 -16.93 0.81
N ARG A 88 -22.27 -16.83 1.92
CA ARG A 88 -21.54 -17.96 2.51
C ARG A 88 -22.36 -18.52 3.66
N ILE A 89 -22.70 -19.80 3.58
CA ILE A 89 -23.43 -20.51 4.64
C ILE A 89 -22.67 -20.43 5.97
N THR A 90 -21.32 -20.42 5.92
CA THR A 90 -20.46 -20.20 7.09
C THR A 90 -20.70 -18.86 7.76
N ASP A 91 -20.96 -17.81 6.99
CA ASP A 91 -21.15 -16.45 7.53
C ASP A 91 -22.53 -16.33 8.21
N MET A 92 -23.52 -17.10 7.75
CA MET A 92 -24.80 -17.28 8.44
C MET A 92 -24.65 -18.11 9.72
N LEU A 93 -23.90 -19.21 9.68
CA LEU A 93 -23.69 -20.11 10.82
C LEU A 93 -22.83 -19.46 11.92
N MET A 94 -21.83 -18.66 11.55
CA MET A 94 -20.98 -17.90 12.48
C MET A 94 -21.61 -16.55 12.89
N ASN A 95 -22.84 -16.27 12.48
CA ASN A 95 -23.55 -15.07 12.93
C ASN A 95 -23.87 -15.20 14.42
N PRO A 96 -23.48 -14.23 15.27
CA PRO A 96 -23.69 -14.30 16.72
C PRO A 96 -25.17 -14.51 17.10
N MET A 97 -26.12 -14.00 16.30
CA MET A 97 -27.55 -14.21 16.56
C MET A 97 -27.98 -15.66 16.30
N VAL A 98 -27.47 -16.29 15.25
CA VAL A 98 -27.79 -17.68 14.92
C VAL A 98 -27.15 -18.64 15.92
N LEU A 99 -25.89 -18.40 16.30
CA LEU A 99 -25.19 -19.19 17.30
C LEU A 99 -25.87 -19.16 18.67
N MET A 100 -26.32 -17.98 19.12
CA MET A 100 -27.03 -17.85 20.40
C MET A 100 -28.36 -18.60 20.44
N LEU A 101 -28.98 -18.87 19.30
CA LEU A 101 -30.22 -19.66 19.23
C LEU A 101 -29.94 -21.16 19.13
N VAL A 102 -28.99 -21.57 18.29
CA VAL A 102 -28.73 -22.99 18.01
C VAL A 102 -27.97 -23.69 19.14
N ILE A 103 -27.00 -23.01 19.77
CA ILE A 103 -26.17 -23.60 20.83
C ILE A 103 -27.02 -24.04 22.03
N PRO A 104 -27.90 -23.21 22.61
CA PRO A 104 -28.74 -23.62 23.75
C PRO A 104 -29.69 -24.77 23.42
N LEU A 105 -30.26 -24.81 22.21
CA LEU A 105 -31.13 -25.90 21.76
C LEU A 105 -30.39 -27.23 21.67
N LEU A 106 -29.16 -27.23 21.12
CA LEU A 106 -28.32 -28.42 21.07
C LEU A 106 -27.96 -28.93 22.48
N VAL A 107 -27.60 -28.01 23.38
CA VAL A 107 -27.31 -28.36 24.79
C VAL A 107 -28.55 -28.98 25.45
N MET A 108 -29.74 -28.43 25.22
CA MET A 108 -30.99 -28.96 25.77
C MET A 108 -31.32 -30.37 25.25
N LEU A 109 -30.97 -30.69 24.00
CA LEU A 109 -31.18 -32.02 23.41
C LEU A 109 -30.19 -33.07 23.91
N ILE A 110 -28.96 -32.66 24.23
CA ILE A 110 -27.88 -33.57 24.67
C ILE A 110 -27.98 -33.84 26.17
N ILE A 111 -28.54 -32.93 26.97
CA ILE A 111 -28.82 -33.19 28.39
C ILE A 111 -29.92 -34.27 28.47
N PRO A 112 -29.61 -35.50 28.90
CA PRO A 112 -30.64 -36.50 29.14
C PRO A 112 -31.45 -36.07 30.36
N LYS A 113 -32.77 -36.33 30.32
CA LYS A 113 -33.69 -36.04 31.42
C LYS A 113 -33.24 -36.65 32.75
#